data_AF-A0A2P8H5U7-F1
#
_entry.id   AF-A0A2P8H5U7-F1
#
_cell.length_a   1.000
_cell.length_b   1.000
_cell.length_c   1.000
_cell.angle_alpha   90.00
_cell.angle_beta   90.00
_cell.angle_gamma   90.00
#
_symmetry.space_group_name_H-M   'P 1'
#
loop_
_entity.id
_entity.type
_entity.pdbx_description
1 polymer ?
#
loop_
_entity_poly.entity_id
_entity_poly.type
_entity_poly.pdbx_seq_one_letter_code
_entity_poly.pdbx_strand_id
1 'polypeptide(L)'
;MISGNPLVDKEDGVAELSWLAHEGIEFEEYHRINSQVQMEEANAMLQNASVIFLLGGNTLEQNRFLVDYELADAIRKSEAVVLGASAGAINMSAKWLCSRNLGSEVEESSVYEGVGLGDFSVLSHFDLENNMKMVRNELSLLSEEMKIYASNKDCGIRVAVDRIDIFGDVYKVFQSKIQKLDETFRSK
;
A
#
# COMPACT_ATOMS: atom_id res chain seq x y z
N MET A 1 -6.56 -12.36 0.00
CA MET A 1 -5.24 -11.85 -0.43
C MET A 1 -5.34 -11.42 -1.89
N ILE A 2 -5.07 -10.16 -2.20
CA ILE A 2 -5.15 -9.60 -3.56
C ILE A 2 -3.75 -9.55 -4.16
N SER A 3 -3.57 -10.22 -5.30
CA SER A 3 -2.26 -10.35 -5.97
C SER A 3 -1.66 -8.98 -6.34
N GLY A 4 -0.34 -8.83 -6.17
CA GLY A 4 0.43 -7.71 -6.71
C GLY A 4 0.78 -7.87 -8.20
N ASN A 5 0.70 -9.09 -8.72
CA ASN A 5 0.86 -9.41 -10.13
C ASN A 5 -0.32 -10.29 -10.58
N PRO A 6 -1.50 -9.70 -10.82
CA PRO A 6 -2.75 -10.44 -11.00
C PRO A 6 -2.76 -11.43 -12.18
N LEU A 7 -1.92 -11.19 -13.19
CA LEU A 7 -1.78 -12.03 -14.39
C LEU A 7 -0.83 -13.22 -14.19
N VAL A 8 -0.05 -13.24 -13.10
CA VAL A 8 0.96 -14.27 -12.83
C VAL A 8 0.47 -15.20 -11.75
N ASP A 9 0.34 -16.49 -12.08
CA ASP A 9 -0.20 -17.48 -11.15
C ASP A 9 0.76 -17.85 -10.00
N LYS A 10 2.06 -17.54 -10.13
CA LYS A 10 3.10 -18.03 -9.21
C LYS A 10 3.22 -17.27 -7.89
N GLU A 11 2.64 -16.07 -7.76
CA GLU A 11 2.71 -15.30 -6.52
C GLU A 11 1.51 -15.62 -5.62
N ASP A 12 1.73 -16.52 -4.66
CA ASP A 12 0.72 -17.08 -3.77
C ASP A 12 0.63 -16.39 -2.41
N GLY A 13 1.52 -15.43 -2.13
CA GLY A 13 1.58 -14.68 -0.87
C GLY A 13 2.06 -15.51 0.33
N VAL A 14 2.76 -16.62 0.08
CA VAL A 14 3.36 -17.46 1.13
C VAL A 14 4.31 -16.67 2.03
N ALA A 15 5.07 -15.72 1.47
CA ALA A 15 5.96 -14.87 2.25
C ALA A 15 5.17 -14.03 3.27
N GLU A 16 4.15 -13.31 2.82
CA GLU A 16 3.28 -12.49 3.66
C GLU A 16 2.57 -13.30 4.74
N LEU A 17 2.06 -14.50 4.39
CA LEU A 17 1.46 -15.42 5.37
C LEU A 17 2.48 -15.89 6.40
N SER A 18 3.72 -16.16 5.99
CA SER A 18 4.77 -16.59 6.91
C SER A 18 5.12 -15.54 7.96
N TRP A 19 5.02 -14.25 7.62
CA TRP A 19 5.23 -13.16 8.58
C TRP A 19 4.14 -13.15 9.65
N LEU A 20 2.89 -13.33 9.25
CA LEU A 20 1.75 -13.38 10.18
C LEU A 20 1.82 -14.61 11.07
N ALA A 21 2.13 -15.78 10.49
CA ALA A 21 2.29 -17.02 11.24
C ALA A 21 3.47 -16.95 12.23
N HIS A 22 4.57 -16.28 11.88
CA HIS A 22 5.70 -16.07 12.79
C HIS A 22 5.30 -15.32 14.06
N GLU A 23 4.36 -14.37 13.95
CA GLU A 23 3.80 -13.61 15.06
C GLU A 23 2.60 -14.30 15.74
N GLY A 24 2.31 -15.55 15.39
CA GLY A 24 1.20 -16.33 15.95
C GLY A 24 -0.18 -15.91 15.46
N ILE A 25 -0.26 -15.20 14.33
CA ILE A 25 -1.51 -14.83 13.66
C ILE A 25 -1.82 -15.90 12.60
N GLU A 26 -2.77 -16.77 12.91
CA GLU A 26 -3.21 -17.86 12.04
C GLU A 26 -4.63 -17.60 11.52
N PHE A 27 -4.92 -18.11 10.33
CA PHE A 27 -6.23 -18.00 9.67
C PHE A 27 -6.77 -19.40 9.39
N GLU A 28 -8.06 -19.62 9.64
CA GLU A 28 -8.73 -20.90 9.32
C GLU A 28 -8.77 -21.15 7.81
N GLU A 29 -8.97 -20.08 7.04
CA GLU A 29 -8.97 -20.09 5.59
C GLU A 29 -8.36 -18.82 5.02
N TYR A 30 -7.80 -18.92 3.82
CA TYR A 30 -7.33 -17.78 3.04
C TYR A 30 -7.68 -17.98 1.57
N HIS A 31 -8.17 -16.90 0.95
CA HIS A 31 -8.59 -16.89 -0.45
C HIS A 31 -7.68 -15.96 -1.25
N ARG A 32 -7.28 -16.39 -2.44
CA ARG A 32 -6.46 -15.60 -3.36
C ARG A 32 -7.34 -14.97 -4.44
N ILE A 33 -7.15 -13.68 -4.67
CA ILE A 33 -7.83 -12.92 -5.71
C ILE A 33 -6.78 -12.47 -6.74
N ASN A 34 -6.90 -12.98 -7.95
CA ASN A 34 -6.08 -12.69 -9.12
C ASN A 34 -6.98 -12.67 -10.38
N SER A 35 -6.40 -12.61 -11.58
CA SER A 35 -7.19 -12.54 -12.83
C SER A 35 -7.93 -13.82 -13.21
N GLN A 36 -7.78 -14.92 -12.45
CA GLN A 36 -8.50 -16.17 -12.67
C GLN A 36 -9.83 -16.22 -11.90
N VAL A 37 -9.95 -15.43 -10.83
CA VAL A 37 -11.17 -15.31 -10.03
C VAL A 37 -12.13 -14.37 -10.75
N GLN A 38 -13.43 -14.70 -10.78
CA GLN A 38 -14.41 -13.81 -11.40
C GLN A 38 -14.66 -12.57 -10.52
N MET A 39 -15.01 -11.45 -11.13
CA MET A 39 -15.20 -10.18 -10.42
C MET A 39 -16.25 -10.29 -9.30
N GLU A 40 -17.36 -10.96 -9.55
CA GLU A 40 -18.43 -11.17 -8.56
C GLU A 40 -17.96 -12.03 -7.39
N GLU A 41 -17.18 -13.07 -7.69
CA GLU A 41 -16.59 -13.97 -6.68
C GLU A 41 -15.57 -13.23 -5.82
N ALA A 42 -14.69 -12.42 -6.43
CA ALA A 42 -13.73 -11.59 -5.73
C ALA A 42 -14.44 -10.61 -4.77
N ASN A 43 -15.50 -9.95 -5.23
CA ASN A 43 -16.29 -9.05 -4.38
C ASN A 43 -16.97 -9.79 -3.22
N ALA A 44 -17.52 -10.98 -3.46
CA ALA A 44 -18.11 -11.81 -2.40
C ALA A 44 -17.07 -12.26 -1.37
N MET A 45 -15.84 -12.58 -1.79
CA MET A 45 -14.74 -12.89 -0.87
C MET A 45 -14.38 -11.68 0.01
N LEU A 46 -14.33 -10.47 -0.55
CA LEU A 46 -14.01 -9.26 0.21
C LEU A 46 -15.08 -8.89 1.25
N GLN A 47 -16.35 -9.14 0.95
CA GLN A 47 -17.46 -8.86 1.88
C GLN A 47 -17.42 -9.74 3.14
N ASN A 48 -16.91 -10.97 3.03
CA ASN A 48 -16.86 -11.92 4.13
C ASN A 48 -15.50 -12.00 4.83
N ALA A 49 -14.51 -11.23 4.35
CA ALA A 49 -13.16 -11.28 4.86
C ALA A 49 -13.05 -10.62 6.25
N SER A 50 -12.29 -11.25 7.15
CA SER A 50 -11.82 -10.62 8.40
C SER A 50 -10.56 -9.77 8.16
N VAL A 51 -9.74 -10.16 7.19
CA VAL A 51 -8.52 -9.47 6.77
C VAL A 51 -8.43 -9.44 5.25
N ILE A 52 -8.14 -8.26 4.70
CA ILE A 52 -7.85 -8.08 3.27
C ILE A 52 -6.38 -7.68 3.15
N PHE A 53 -5.57 -8.50 2.50
CA PHE A 53 -4.16 -8.21 2.29
C PHE A 53 -3.89 -7.90 0.82
N LEU A 54 -3.49 -6.67 0.50
CA LEU A 54 -2.93 -6.27 -0.80
C LEU A 54 -1.43 -6.61 -0.80
N LEU A 55 -1.05 -7.58 -1.62
CA LEU A 55 0.32 -8.11 -1.64
C LEU A 55 1.29 -7.16 -2.35
N GLY A 56 2.59 -7.38 -2.12
CA GLY A 56 3.64 -6.75 -2.90
C GLY A 56 3.65 -7.23 -4.35
N GLY A 57 4.24 -6.45 -5.25
CA GLY A 57 4.30 -6.78 -6.66
C GLY A 57 4.39 -5.54 -7.55
N ASN A 58 3.71 -5.56 -8.69
CA ASN A 58 3.65 -4.43 -9.60
C ASN A 58 2.52 -3.46 -9.21
N THR A 59 2.89 -2.25 -8.75
CA THR A 59 1.93 -1.24 -8.29
C THR A 59 0.91 -0.86 -9.35
N LEU A 60 1.31 -0.71 -10.62
CA LEU A 60 0.42 -0.32 -11.72
C LEU A 60 -0.53 -1.46 -12.10
N GLU A 61 -0.03 -2.69 -12.21
CA GLU A 61 -0.88 -3.84 -12.54
C GLU A 61 -1.91 -4.12 -11.45
N GLN A 62 -1.49 -4.06 -10.17
CA GLN A 62 -2.40 -4.21 -9.05
C GLN A 62 -3.42 -3.06 -9.01
N ASN A 63 -3.01 -1.81 -9.25
CA ASN A 63 -3.92 -0.66 -9.31
C ASN A 63 -5.00 -0.85 -10.39
N ARG A 64 -4.56 -1.18 -11.61
CA ARG A 64 -5.48 -1.46 -12.73
C ARG A 64 -6.45 -2.58 -12.38
N PHE A 65 -5.96 -3.67 -11.79
CA PHE A 65 -6.81 -4.78 -11.38
C PHE A 65 -7.84 -4.39 -10.30
N LEU A 66 -7.46 -3.59 -9.31
CA LEU A 66 -8.38 -3.07 -8.29
C LEU A 66 -9.49 -2.20 -8.92
N VAL A 67 -9.17 -1.42 -9.95
CA VAL A 67 -10.12 -0.58 -10.69
C VAL A 67 -11.02 -1.42 -11.58
N ASP A 68 -10.44 -2.28 -12.43
CA ASP A 68 -11.16 -3.09 -13.41
C ASP A 68 -12.16 -4.06 -12.76
N TYR A 69 -11.87 -4.53 -11.53
CA TYR A 69 -12.73 -5.43 -10.77
C TYR A 69 -13.62 -4.69 -9.75
N GLU A 70 -13.62 -3.35 -9.76
CA GLU A 70 -14.38 -2.50 -8.85
C GLU A 70 -14.12 -2.80 -7.35
N LEU A 71 -12.95 -3.32 -7.01
CA LEU A 71 -12.63 -3.79 -5.67
C LEU A 71 -12.38 -2.64 -4.68
N ALA A 72 -11.98 -1.46 -5.17
CA ALA A 72 -11.69 -0.31 -4.32
C ALA A 72 -12.90 0.06 -3.43
N ASP A 73 -14.11 0.03 -3.99
CA ASP A 73 -15.35 0.30 -3.26
C ASP A 73 -15.66 -0.77 -2.22
N ALA A 74 -15.48 -2.04 -2.58
CA ALA A 74 -15.70 -3.16 -1.68
C ALA A 74 -14.73 -3.13 -0.50
N ILE A 75 -13.45 -2.84 -0.75
CA ILE A 75 -12.42 -2.73 0.30
C ILE A 75 -12.75 -1.57 1.23
N ARG A 76 -13.12 -0.39 0.72
CA ARG A 76 -13.47 0.78 1.55
C ARG A 76 -14.70 0.57 2.44
N LYS A 77 -15.67 -0.22 1.98
CA LYS A 77 -16.91 -0.52 2.72
C LYS A 77 -16.77 -1.70 3.68
N SER A 78 -15.67 -2.45 3.60
CA SER A 78 -15.42 -3.62 4.43
C SER A 78 -15.11 -3.22 5.88
N GLU A 79 -15.54 -4.07 6.83
CA GLU A 79 -15.13 -3.98 8.24
C GLU A 79 -13.81 -4.72 8.53
N ALA A 80 -13.22 -5.35 7.50
CA ALA A 80 -11.96 -6.08 7.60
C ALA A 80 -10.78 -5.18 7.97
N VAL A 81 -9.78 -5.76 8.63
CA VAL A 81 -8.46 -5.13 8.70
C VAL A 81 -7.80 -5.21 7.33
N VAL A 82 -7.41 -4.06 6.77
CA VAL A 82 -6.70 -4.01 5.49
C VAL A 82 -5.20 -3.88 5.73
N LEU A 83 -4.44 -4.80 5.14
CA LEU A 83 -2.98 -4.86 5.17
C LEU A 83 -2.43 -4.61 3.76
N GLY A 84 -1.27 -3.98 3.67
CA GLY A 84 -0.60 -3.70 2.40
C GLY A 84 0.91 -3.83 2.55
N ALA A 85 1.54 -4.52 1.60
CA ALA A 85 3.00 -4.62 1.51
C ALA A 85 3.45 -4.03 0.18
N SER A 86 4.51 -3.21 0.19
CA SER A 86 5.08 -2.61 -1.03
C SER A 86 4.01 -1.96 -1.93
N ALA A 87 3.80 -2.47 -3.14
CA ALA A 87 2.73 -2.09 -4.07
C ALA A 87 1.35 -2.00 -3.40
N GLY A 88 1.01 -2.96 -2.54
CA GLY A 88 -0.26 -2.95 -1.80
C GLY A 88 -0.40 -1.75 -0.87
N ALA A 89 0.66 -1.38 -0.15
CA ALA A 89 0.65 -0.20 0.72
C ALA A 89 0.50 1.09 -0.08
N ILE A 90 1.13 1.18 -1.26
CA ILE A 90 1.00 2.32 -2.17
C ILE A 90 -0.44 2.40 -2.69
N ASN A 91 -1.01 1.29 -3.13
CA ASN A 91 -2.38 1.24 -3.65
C ASN A 91 -3.46 1.46 -2.60
N MET A 92 -3.18 1.28 -1.30
CA MET A 92 -4.11 1.65 -0.22
C MET A 92 -4.31 3.17 -0.07
N SER A 93 -3.37 3.97 -0.58
CA SER A 93 -3.40 5.43 -0.47
C SER A 93 -4.56 6.06 -1.24
N ALA A 94 -4.87 7.34 -0.96
CA ALA A 94 -5.81 8.11 -1.78
C ALA A 94 -5.26 8.36 -3.17
N LYS A 95 -4.02 8.85 -3.24
CA LYS A 95 -3.29 9.09 -4.48
C LYS A 95 -1.83 8.74 -4.32
N TRP A 96 -1.16 8.39 -5.41
CA TRP A 96 0.28 8.15 -5.40
C TRP A 96 0.92 8.59 -6.71
N LEU A 97 2.18 9.02 -6.63
CA LEU A 97 2.96 9.44 -7.81
C LEU A 97 3.70 8.23 -8.38
N CYS A 98 3.37 7.86 -9.61
CA CYS A 98 4.17 6.97 -10.41
C CYS A 98 5.25 7.79 -11.11
N SER A 99 6.51 7.57 -10.79
CA SER A 99 7.65 8.27 -11.39
C SER A 99 8.84 7.33 -11.53
N ARG A 100 9.57 7.48 -12.64
CA ARG A 100 10.83 6.77 -12.88
C ARG A 100 11.87 7.06 -11.81
N ASN A 101 11.92 8.31 -11.34
CA ASN A 101 12.86 8.73 -10.31
C ASN A 101 12.50 8.13 -8.94
N LEU A 102 11.27 7.64 -8.77
CA LEU A 102 10.79 6.95 -7.59
C LEU A 102 10.70 5.42 -7.78
N GLY A 103 11.37 4.88 -8.80
CA GLY A 103 11.52 3.44 -9.01
C GLY A 103 10.44 2.78 -9.86
N SER A 104 9.53 3.53 -10.48
CA SER A 104 8.55 2.99 -11.43
C SER A 104 9.14 2.81 -12.84
N GLU A 105 8.75 1.76 -13.56
CA GLU A 105 9.20 1.53 -14.95
C GLU A 105 8.31 2.28 -15.96
N VAL A 106 8.25 3.60 -15.86
CA VAL A 106 7.43 4.47 -16.74
C VAL A 106 8.28 5.54 -17.44
N GLU A 107 7.80 6.02 -18.59
CA GLU A 107 8.44 7.12 -19.32
C GLU A 107 8.06 8.49 -18.76
N GLU A 108 6.76 8.69 -18.50
CA GLU A 108 6.22 9.92 -17.96
C GLU A 108 5.69 9.71 -16.53
N SER A 109 5.86 10.74 -15.69
CA SER A 109 5.33 10.69 -14.33
C SER A 109 3.85 11.03 -14.32
N SER A 110 3.07 10.31 -13.52
CA SER A 110 1.62 10.50 -13.43
C SER A 110 1.12 10.19 -12.02
N VAL A 111 0.10 10.91 -11.59
CA VAL A 111 -0.60 10.65 -10.32
C VAL A 111 -1.75 9.69 -10.59
N TYR A 112 -1.83 8.64 -9.78
CA TYR A 112 -2.90 7.64 -9.83
C TYR A 112 -3.74 7.71 -8.57
N GLU A 113 -5.04 7.50 -8.73
CA GLU A 113 -5.94 7.25 -7.60
C GLU A 113 -5.68 5.84 -7.06
N GLY A 114 -5.65 5.69 -5.74
CA GLY A 114 -5.60 4.40 -5.07
C GLY A 114 -6.98 4.00 -4.54
N VAL A 115 -7.00 3.04 -3.61
CA VAL A 115 -8.22 2.59 -2.93
C VAL A 115 -8.80 3.70 -2.06
N GLY A 116 -7.97 4.60 -1.51
CA GLY A 116 -8.43 5.72 -0.69
C GLY A 116 -8.93 5.31 0.69
N LEU A 117 -8.16 4.48 1.41
CA LEU A 117 -8.45 4.12 2.81
C LEU A 117 -8.12 5.22 3.82
N GLY A 118 -7.42 6.28 3.37
CA GLY A 118 -7.17 7.48 4.14
C GLY A 118 -6.81 8.64 3.21
N ASP A 119 -6.90 9.87 3.73
CA ASP A 119 -6.62 11.09 2.98
C ASP A 119 -5.12 11.43 2.97
N PHE A 120 -4.32 10.50 2.43
CA PHE A 120 -2.88 10.65 2.29
C PHE A 120 -2.32 9.77 1.18
N SER A 121 -1.09 10.07 0.78
CA SER A 121 -0.28 9.31 -0.17
C SER A 121 0.77 8.45 0.54
N VAL A 122 1.21 7.36 -0.10
CA VAL A 122 2.30 6.51 0.40
C VAL A 122 3.38 6.38 -0.67
N LEU A 123 4.63 6.54 -0.27
CA LEU A 123 5.82 6.16 -1.04
C LEU A 123 6.56 5.09 -0.24
N SER A 124 6.71 3.88 -0.79
CA SER A 124 7.36 2.76 -0.10
C SER A 124 8.74 2.43 -0.67
N HIS A 125 9.59 1.82 0.15
CA HIS A 125 10.90 1.24 -0.21
C HIS A 125 11.94 2.22 -0.77
N PHE A 126 11.89 3.49 -0.38
CA PHE A 126 12.84 4.46 -0.90
C PHE A 126 14.00 4.69 0.06
N ASP A 127 15.23 4.76 -0.44
CA ASP A 127 16.37 5.22 0.37
C ASP A 127 16.30 6.75 0.48
N LEU A 128 15.43 7.25 1.35
CA LEU A 128 15.17 8.68 1.48
C LEU A 128 16.40 9.44 1.95
N GLU A 129 17.18 8.86 2.85
CA GLU A 129 18.32 9.54 3.48
C GLU A 129 19.36 9.96 2.45
N ASN A 130 19.61 9.11 1.45
CA ASN A 130 20.57 9.41 0.39
C ASN A 130 19.96 10.20 -0.79
N ASN A 131 18.64 10.39 -0.83
CA ASN A 131 17.95 10.94 -2.00
C ASN A 131 16.94 12.07 -1.69
N MET A 132 16.95 12.62 -0.47
CA MET A 132 15.95 13.60 0.01
C MET A 132 15.65 14.74 -0.97
N LYS A 133 16.68 15.31 -1.61
CA LYS A 133 16.49 16.44 -2.54
C LYS A 133 15.69 16.03 -3.77
N MET A 134 15.98 14.87 -4.35
CA MET A 134 15.27 14.35 -5.50
C MET A 134 13.83 14.01 -5.11
N VAL A 135 13.63 13.28 -4.02
CA VAL A 135 12.30 12.91 -3.51
C VAL A 135 11.44 14.14 -3.27
N ARG A 136 12.00 15.18 -2.63
CA ARG A 136 11.29 16.45 -2.41
C ARG A 136 10.84 17.09 -3.71
N ASN A 137 11.70 17.09 -4.73
CA ASN A 137 11.39 17.73 -6.01
C ASN A 137 10.29 16.97 -6.75
N GLU A 138 10.41 15.64 -6.85
CA GLU A 138 9.41 14.77 -7.51
C GLU A 138 8.05 14.88 -6.84
N LEU A 139 8.01 14.84 -5.51
CA LEU A 139 6.77 14.87 -4.74
C LEU A 139 6.21 16.28 -4.52
N SER A 140 6.89 17.34 -4.97
CA SER A 140 6.57 18.73 -4.63
C SER A 140 5.09 19.06 -4.88
N LEU A 141 4.61 18.83 -6.10
CA LEU A 141 3.22 19.11 -6.49
C LEU A 141 2.21 18.32 -5.65
N LEU A 142 2.38 17.00 -5.55
CA LEU A 142 1.47 16.15 -4.77
C LEU A 142 1.49 16.52 -3.27
N SER A 143 2.64 16.98 -2.77
CA SER A 143 2.81 17.37 -1.37
C SER A 143 2.10 18.68 -1.00
N GLU A 144 1.78 19.52 -1.99
CA GLU A 144 0.94 20.71 -1.79
C GLU A 144 -0.55 20.34 -1.66
N GLU A 145 -0.97 19.22 -2.26
CA GLU A 145 -2.33 18.72 -2.19
C GLU A 145 -2.59 17.90 -0.92
N MET A 146 -1.65 17.01 -0.55
CA MET A 146 -1.84 16.08 0.56
C MET A 146 -0.55 15.69 1.27
N LYS A 147 -0.71 15.10 2.46
CA LYS A 147 0.41 14.48 3.19
C LYS A 147 0.84 13.23 2.44
N ILE A 148 2.14 13.07 2.27
CA ILE A 148 2.74 11.84 1.74
C ILE A 148 3.56 11.22 2.86
N TYR A 149 3.31 9.97 3.17
CA TYR A 149 4.16 9.20 4.06
C TYR A 149 5.14 8.37 3.22
N ALA A 150 6.40 8.73 3.32
CA ALA A 150 7.48 8.11 2.60
C ALA A 150 8.31 7.25 3.57
N SER A 151 8.44 5.96 3.28
CA SER A 151 9.10 5.01 4.17
C SER A 151 10.33 4.36 3.53
N ASN A 152 11.35 4.14 4.34
CA ASN A 152 12.48 3.28 3.99
C ASN A 152 12.05 1.79 3.98
N LYS A 153 13.01 0.89 3.78
CA LYS A 153 12.79 -0.55 4.00
C LYS A 153 12.49 -0.85 5.48
N ASP A 154 11.78 -1.94 5.72
CA ASP A 154 11.48 -2.47 7.07
C ASP A 154 10.74 -1.47 7.97
N CYS A 155 9.88 -0.64 7.36
CA CYS A 155 9.08 0.39 8.02
C CYS A 155 7.59 0.07 7.88
N GLY A 156 6.77 0.65 8.75
CA GLY A 156 5.32 0.44 8.76
C GLY A 156 4.54 1.64 9.25
N ILE A 157 3.32 1.76 8.76
CA ILE A 157 2.35 2.76 9.20
C ILE A 157 1.07 2.03 9.53
N ARG A 158 0.54 2.26 10.72
CA ARG A 158 -0.77 1.74 11.12
C ARG A 158 -1.72 2.91 11.29
N VAL A 159 -2.84 2.89 10.56
CA VAL A 159 -3.91 3.87 10.71
C VAL A 159 -4.97 3.29 11.64
N ALA A 160 -5.25 4.00 12.73
CA ALA A 160 -6.40 3.76 13.60
C ALA A 160 -7.32 4.99 13.56
N VAL A 161 -8.51 4.88 14.17
CA VAL A 161 -9.56 5.91 14.11
C VAL A 161 -9.07 7.31 14.47
N ASP A 162 -8.19 7.41 15.46
CA ASP A 162 -7.74 8.68 16.06
C ASP A 162 -6.24 8.94 15.91
N ARG A 163 -5.48 8.00 15.34
CA ARG A 163 -4.03 8.12 15.27
C ARG A 163 -3.40 7.33 14.12
N ILE A 164 -2.20 7.78 13.77
CA ILE A 164 -1.30 7.07 12.87
C ILE A 164 -0.10 6.65 13.70
N ASP A 165 0.10 5.35 13.82
CA ASP A 165 1.25 4.76 14.49
C ASP A 165 2.39 4.53 13.48
N ILE A 166 3.62 4.85 13.90
CA ILE A 166 4.82 4.81 13.07
C ILE A 166 5.76 3.72 13.59
N PHE A 167 6.26 2.90 12.68
CA PHE A 167 7.29 1.88 12.89
C PHE A 167 8.46 2.11 11.93
N GLY A 168 9.68 2.20 12.48
CA GLY A 168 10.89 2.47 11.71
C GLY A 168 11.00 3.89 11.13
N ASP A 169 11.83 4.02 10.09
CA ASP A 169 12.18 5.29 9.45
C ASP A 169 11.13 5.75 8.43
N VAL A 170 10.10 6.42 8.97
CA VAL A 170 9.04 7.05 8.17
C VAL A 170 9.18 8.57 8.16
N TYR A 171 8.99 9.15 6.99
CA TYR A 171 9.04 10.58 6.74
C TYR A 171 7.68 11.08 6.27
N LYS A 172 7.27 12.23 6.79
CA LYS A 172 6.13 12.98 6.27
C LYS A 172 6.64 14.04 5.30
N VAL A 173 6.12 14.01 4.08
CA VAL A 173 6.31 15.06 3.08
C VAL A 173 5.02 15.85 2.97
N PHE A 174 5.09 17.16 3.22
CA PHE A 174 3.94 18.05 3.11
C PHE A 174 4.41 19.48 2.83
N GLN A 175 3.78 20.16 1.88
CA GLN A 175 4.16 21.51 1.43
C GLN A 175 5.66 21.60 1.12
N SER A 176 6.15 20.62 0.34
CA SER A 176 7.56 20.49 -0.06
C SER A 176 8.57 20.36 1.10
N LYS A 177 8.11 20.11 2.33
CA LYS A 177 8.96 19.87 3.51
C LYS A 177 8.97 18.39 3.85
N ILE A 178 10.16 17.84 4.10
CA ILE A 178 10.36 16.47 4.57
C ILE A 178 10.68 16.53 6.06
N GLN A 179 9.93 15.78 6.86
CA GLN A 179 10.11 15.65 8.31
C GLN A 179 10.15 14.17 8.68
N LYS A 180 11.22 13.71 9.34
CA LYS A 180 11.25 12.38 9.97
C LYS A 180 10.24 12.33 11.12
N LEU A 181 9.46 11.27 11.19
CA LEU A 181 8.49 11.05 12.25
C LEU A 181 9.13 10.24 13.38
N ASP A 182 8.71 10.51 14.61
CA ASP A 182 9.11 9.72 15.76
C ASP A 182 8.38 8.39 15.74
N GLU A 183 9.10 7.30 16.04
CA GLU A 183 8.52 5.98 16.20
C GLU A 183 7.55 5.96 17.38
N THR A 184 6.33 5.47 17.14
CA THR A 184 5.29 5.38 18.17
C THR A 184 5.02 3.95 18.59
N PHE A 185 5.44 2.97 17.77
CA PHE A 185 5.35 1.57 18.11
C PHE A 185 6.45 1.20 19.09
N ARG A 186 6.12 1.10 20.38
CA ARG A 186 7.02 0.53 21.38
C ARG A 186 6.66 -0.94 21.54
N SER A 187 7.59 -1.83 21.18
CA SER A 187 7.50 -3.24 21.59
C SER A 187 7.35 -3.29 23.11
N LYS A 188 6.36 -4.06 23.57
CA LYS A 188 6.21 -4.39 24.99
C LYS A 188 7.16 -5.51 25.36
#